data_AF-A0A562T1V5-F1
#
_entry.id   AF-A0A562T1V5-F1
#
_cell.length_a   1.000
_cell.length_b   1.000
_cell.length_c   1.000
_cell.angle_alpha   90.00
_cell.angle_beta   90.00
_cell.angle_gamma   90.00
#
_symmetry.space_group_name_H-M   'P 1'
#
loop_
_entity.id
_entity.type
_entity.pdbx_description
1 polymer ?
#
loop_
_entity_poly.entity_id
_entity_poly.type
_entity_poly.pdbx_seq_one_letter_code
_entity_poly.pdbx_strand_id
1 'polypeptide(L)'
;MNEGHQKSDSPHSPDIVTRLTRFAQLPLLVGLAIGMALFLITFFVDIFQAIVTYEFLDRKKTILLILNLLDMVFIANLVIMVATNTFNTFRIKASAHGEDYIQQGQKAYRRMKHRIVSTIIIISSIHVLSELLEYSQATALQVAALFGFHLILLATYVVTNVFESND
;
A
#
# COMPACT_ATOMS: atom_id res chain seq x y z
N MET A 1 -19.15 -51.51 34.92
CA MET A 1 -20.54 -51.24 34.49
C MET A 1 -20.59 -49.78 34.04
N ASN A 2 -20.94 -49.59 32.77
CA ASN A 2 -21.23 -48.35 32.01
C ASN A 2 -20.10 -47.31 31.88
N GLU A 3 -19.39 -47.24 30.75
CA GLU A 3 -19.82 -46.83 29.39
C GLU A 3 -20.22 -45.35 29.28
N GLY A 4 -19.60 -44.64 28.33
CA GLY A 4 -20.03 -43.29 27.96
C GLY A 4 -19.02 -42.52 27.11
N HIS A 5 -18.66 -43.05 25.94
CA HIS A 5 -18.20 -42.24 24.82
C HIS A 5 -19.12 -41.02 24.60
N GLN A 6 -18.56 -39.81 24.51
CA GLN A 6 -18.88 -38.96 23.36
C GLN A 6 -17.80 -37.90 23.14
N LYS A 7 -16.84 -38.29 22.31
CA LYS A 7 -16.10 -37.41 21.41
C LYS A 7 -17.13 -36.61 20.61
N SER A 8 -17.39 -35.36 20.97
CA SER A 8 -18.10 -34.45 20.08
C SER A 8 -17.09 -33.97 19.04
N ASP A 9 -16.86 -34.81 18.03
CA ASP A 9 -16.32 -34.38 16.75
C ASP A 9 -17.31 -33.34 16.18
N SER A 10 -17.07 -32.05 16.49
CA SER A 10 -17.62 -30.97 15.70
C SER A 10 -17.20 -31.21 14.25
N PRO A 11 -18.08 -31.06 13.24
CA PRO A 11 -17.70 -31.21 11.85
C PRO A 11 -16.76 -30.06 11.51
N HIS A 12 -15.48 -30.32 11.73
CA HIS A 12 -14.38 -29.53 11.26
C HIS A 12 -14.60 -29.39 9.76
N SER A 13 -14.95 -28.18 9.33
CA SER A 13 -14.82 -27.72 7.96
C SER A 13 -13.53 -26.90 7.77
N PRO A 14 -12.32 -27.41 8.10
CA PRO A 14 -11.08 -26.87 7.59
C PRO A 14 -10.90 -27.47 6.20
N ASP A 15 -10.78 -26.62 5.18
CA ASP A 15 -9.81 -26.84 4.10
C ASP A 15 -10.09 -25.91 2.92
N ILE A 16 -11.36 -25.69 2.58
CA ILE A 16 -11.70 -24.96 1.35
C ILE A 16 -11.30 -23.49 1.46
N VAL A 17 -11.65 -22.82 2.56
CA VAL A 17 -11.33 -21.40 2.77
C VAL A 17 -9.81 -21.19 2.88
N THR A 18 -9.10 -22.06 3.61
CA THR A 18 -7.64 -21.97 3.76
C THR A 18 -6.91 -22.20 2.44
N ARG A 19 -7.33 -23.19 1.64
CA ARG A 19 -6.77 -23.48 0.31
C ARG A 19 -7.06 -22.35 -0.68
N LEU A 20 -8.29 -21.83 -0.70
CA LEU A 20 -8.66 -20.67 -1.53
C LEU A 20 -7.86 -19.44 -1.16
N THR A 21 -7.67 -19.16 0.13
CA THR A 21 -6.88 -17.99 0.57
C THR A 21 -5.41 -18.12 0.17
N ARG A 22 -4.82 -19.33 0.28
CA ARG A 22 -3.43 -19.58 -0.16
C ARG A 22 -3.29 -19.46 -1.67
N PHE A 23 -4.25 -19.99 -2.42
CA PHE A 23 -4.27 -19.88 -3.87
C PHE A 23 -4.41 -18.43 -4.33
N ALA A 24 -5.19 -17.59 -3.64
CA ALA A 24 -5.33 -16.17 -3.98
C ALA A 24 -4.08 -15.33 -3.65
N GLN A 25 -3.28 -15.71 -2.66
CA GLN A 25 -2.07 -14.98 -2.26
C GLN A 25 -0.92 -15.10 -3.27
N LEU A 26 -0.77 -16.25 -3.92
CA LEU A 26 0.27 -16.51 -4.92
C LEU A 26 0.18 -15.61 -6.18
N PRO A 27 -0.96 -15.53 -6.90
CA PRO A 27 -1.09 -14.68 -8.08
C PRO A 27 -1.00 -13.21 -7.71
N LEU A 28 -1.44 -12.83 -6.50
CA LEU A 28 -1.24 -11.46 -6.01
C LEU A 28 0.24 -11.13 -5.92
N LEU A 29 1.07 -12.00 -5.30
CA LEU A 29 2.50 -11.76 -5.16
C LEU A 29 3.21 -11.70 -6.54
N VAL A 30 2.81 -12.58 -7.47
CA VAL A 30 3.34 -12.58 -8.85
C VAL A 30 2.95 -11.30 -9.58
N GLY A 31 1.67 -10.90 -9.52
CA GLY A 31 1.20 -9.66 -10.14
C GLY A 31 1.91 -8.43 -9.56
N LEU A 32 2.16 -8.43 -8.26
CA LEU A 32 2.85 -7.36 -7.56
C LEU A 32 4.34 -7.28 -7.97
N ALA A 33 5.00 -8.44 -8.16
CA ALA A 33 6.36 -8.51 -8.68
C ALA A 33 6.45 -8.02 -10.14
N ILE A 34 5.49 -8.40 -11.00
CA ILE A 34 5.42 -7.91 -12.37
C ILE A 34 5.20 -6.39 -12.39
N GLY A 35 4.25 -5.89 -11.58
CA GLY A 35 4.00 -4.45 -11.44
C GLY A 35 5.26 -3.68 -11.00
N MET A 36 6.01 -4.21 -10.04
CA MET A 36 7.28 -3.63 -9.62
C MET A 36 8.33 -3.61 -10.74
N ALA A 37 8.43 -4.67 -11.54
CA ALA A 37 9.35 -4.70 -12.68
C ALA A 37 8.96 -3.66 -13.74
N LEU A 38 7.66 -3.50 -14.02
CA LEU A 38 7.17 -2.46 -14.93
C LEU A 38 7.51 -1.07 -14.41
N PHE A 39 7.25 -0.80 -13.12
CA PHE A 39 7.60 0.48 -12.49
C PHE A 39 9.09 0.79 -12.58
N LEU A 40 9.94 -0.20 -12.33
CA LEU A 40 11.38 -0.04 -12.43
C LEU A 40 11.80 0.31 -13.87
N ILE A 41 11.23 -0.36 -14.87
CA ILE A 41 11.51 -0.09 -16.28
C ILE A 41 11.06 1.34 -16.63
N THR A 42 9.82 1.71 -16.32
CA THR A 42 9.29 3.05 -16.62
C THR A 42 10.11 4.15 -15.95
N PHE A 43 10.51 3.95 -14.69
CA PHE A 43 11.36 4.90 -13.96
C PHE A 43 12.66 5.21 -14.72
N PHE A 44 13.35 4.18 -15.25
CA PHE A 44 14.57 4.39 -16.02
C PHE A 44 14.28 4.97 -17.41
N VAL A 45 13.17 4.60 -18.04
CA VAL A 45 12.74 5.17 -19.33
C VAL A 45 12.48 6.67 -19.21
N ASP A 46 11.78 7.12 -18.17
CA ASP A 46 11.50 8.54 -17.93
C ASP A 46 12.79 9.35 -17.74
N ILE A 47 13.74 8.82 -16.97
CA ILE A 47 15.06 9.43 -16.80
C ILE A 47 15.80 9.51 -18.14
N PHE A 48 15.84 8.40 -18.88
CA PHE A 48 16.53 8.35 -20.16
C PHE A 48 15.92 9.32 -21.17
N GLN A 49 14.58 9.38 -21.24
CA GLN A 49 13.86 10.29 -22.11
C GLN A 49 14.14 11.76 -21.77
N ALA A 50 14.19 12.10 -20.49
CA ALA A 50 14.53 13.45 -20.04
C ALA A 50 15.95 13.86 -20.46
N ILE A 51 16.91 12.94 -20.42
CA ILE A 51 18.29 13.16 -20.87
C ILE A 51 18.33 13.38 -22.38
N VAL A 52 17.71 12.49 -23.16
CA VAL A 52 17.74 12.56 -24.64
C VAL A 52 17.00 13.79 -25.17
N THR A 53 15.95 14.22 -24.49
CA THR A 53 15.11 15.36 -24.90
C THR A 53 15.61 16.69 -24.32
N TYR A 54 16.67 16.68 -23.52
CA TYR A 54 17.22 17.85 -22.81
C TYR A 54 16.19 18.59 -21.94
N GLU A 55 15.17 17.88 -21.44
CA GLU A 55 14.10 18.50 -20.64
C GLU A 55 14.60 19.04 -19.30
N PHE A 56 15.71 18.50 -18.82
CA PHE A 56 16.38 18.97 -17.61
C PHE A 56 16.95 20.41 -17.73
N LEU A 57 17.02 20.97 -18.95
CA LEU A 57 17.43 22.37 -19.15
C LEU A 57 16.29 23.34 -18.83
N ASP A 58 15.04 22.90 -18.91
CA ASP A 58 13.88 23.68 -18.49
C ASP A 58 13.61 23.42 -17.00
N ARG A 59 13.63 24.49 -16.20
CA ARG A 59 13.42 24.41 -14.75
C ARG A 59 12.07 23.81 -14.38
N LYS A 60 11.00 24.16 -15.10
CA LYS A 60 9.66 23.65 -14.82
C LYS A 60 9.58 22.16 -15.16
N LYS A 61 10.06 21.78 -16.35
CA LYS A 61 10.09 20.36 -16.75
C LYS A 61 10.92 19.49 -15.82
N THR A 62 12.05 20.01 -15.34
CA THR A 62 12.91 19.31 -14.36
C THR A 62 12.16 19.03 -13.06
N ILE A 63 11.41 20.03 -12.55
CA ILE A 63 10.60 19.86 -11.33
C ILE A 63 9.54 18.79 -11.56
N LEU A 64 8.81 18.84 -12.68
CA LEU A 64 7.77 17.86 -13.01
C LEU A 64 8.33 16.45 -13.16
N LEU A 65 9.49 16.30 -13.81
CA LEU A 65 10.19 15.02 -13.93
C LEU A 65 10.51 14.44 -12.54
N ILE A 66 11.16 15.22 -11.66
CA ILE A 66 11.50 14.77 -10.31
C ILE A 66 10.23 14.37 -9.55
N LEU A 67 9.14 15.12 -9.74
CA LEU A 67 7.89 14.89 -9.05
C LEU A 67 7.20 13.60 -9.48
N ASN A 68 7.20 13.32 -10.78
CA ASN A 68 6.74 12.06 -11.35
C ASN A 68 7.58 10.85 -10.88
N LEU A 69 8.92 10.98 -10.92
CA LEU A 69 9.82 9.93 -10.43
C LEU A 69 9.61 9.64 -8.95
N LEU A 70 9.38 10.69 -8.16
CA LEU A 70 9.16 10.58 -6.73
C LEU A 70 7.81 9.90 -6.44
N ASP A 71 6.74 10.21 -7.18
CA ASP A 71 5.45 9.49 -7.07
C ASP A 71 5.60 7.98 -7.33
N MET A 72 6.30 7.59 -8.40
CA MET A 72 6.57 6.17 -8.68
C MET A 72 7.30 5.48 -7.52
N VAL A 73 8.28 6.14 -6.89
CA VAL A 73 9.01 5.61 -5.73
C VAL A 73 8.09 5.42 -4.53
N PHE A 74 7.17 6.35 -4.28
CA PHE A 74 6.24 6.21 -3.17
C PHE A 74 5.23 5.07 -3.38
N ILE A 75 4.70 4.92 -4.60
CA ILE A 75 3.84 3.79 -4.94
C ILE A 75 4.64 2.48 -4.82
N ALA A 76 5.89 2.43 -5.30
CA ALA A 76 6.77 1.27 -5.14
C ALA A 76 7.00 0.91 -3.67
N ASN A 77 7.19 1.89 -2.79
CA ASN A 77 7.30 1.66 -1.35
C ASN A 77 6.02 1.06 -0.73
N LEU A 78 4.85 1.53 -1.15
CA LEU A 78 3.57 0.95 -0.75
C LEU A 78 3.46 -0.50 -1.25
N VAL A 79 3.81 -0.73 -2.51
CA VAL A 79 3.79 -2.05 -3.13
C VAL A 79 4.71 -3.03 -2.38
N ILE A 80 5.95 -2.64 -2.07
CA ILE A 80 6.88 -3.47 -1.28
C ILE A 80 6.31 -3.78 0.11
N MET A 81 5.71 -2.79 0.75
CA MET A 81 5.07 -2.97 2.05
C MET A 81 3.94 -4.01 1.99
N VAL A 82 3.06 -3.92 0.99
CA VAL A 82 1.97 -4.89 0.77
C VAL A 82 2.51 -6.27 0.38
N ALA A 83 3.54 -6.34 -0.46
CA ALA A 83 4.20 -7.57 -0.88
C ALA A 83 4.76 -8.33 0.32
N THR A 84 5.50 -7.61 1.17
CA THR A 84 6.12 -8.16 2.37
C THR A 84 5.07 -8.69 3.35
N ASN A 85 3.96 -7.99 3.52
CA ASN A 85 2.87 -8.45 4.38
C ASN A 85 2.15 -9.68 3.81
N THR A 86 1.93 -9.71 2.49
CA THR A 86 1.37 -10.87 1.79
C THR A 86 2.26 -12.09 1.94
N PHE A 87 3.57 -11.94 1.72
CA PHE A 87 4.55 -13.00 1.87
C PHE A 87 4.66 -13.53 3.31
N ASN A 88 4.70 -12.64 4.30
CA ASN A 88 4.72 -13.03 5.70
C ASN A 88 3.43 -13.79 6.10
N THR A 89 2.27 -13.37 5.62
CA THR A 89 1.00 -14.06 5.88
C THR A 89 0.99 -15.46 5.26
N PHE A 90 1.50 -15.60 4.02
CA PHE A 90 1.64 -16.88 3.36
C PHE A 90 2.54 -17.84 4.15
N ARG A 91 3.69 -17.36 4.63
CA ARG A 91 4.64 -18.13 5.44
C ARG A 91 4.06 -18.53 6.80
N ILE A 92 3.48 -17.59 7.54
CA ILE A 92 2.89 -17.87 8.86
C ILE A 92 1.77 -18.91 8.71
N LYS A 93 0.91 -18.81 7.68
CA LYS A 93 -0.12 -19.82 7.40
C LYS A 93 0.45 -21.20 7.02
N ALA A 94 1.71 -21.28 6.58
CA ALA A 94 2.37 -22.54 6.26
C ALA A 94 3.01 -23.20 7.49
N SER A 95 3.38 -22.42 8.52
CA SER A 95 4.12 -22.91 9.69
C SER A 95 3.35 -22.87 11.02
N ALA A 96 2.23 -22.15 11.12
CA ALA A 96 1.55 -21.90 12.40
C ALA A 96 0.38 -22.86 12.68
N HIS A 97 0.28 -23.29 13.95
CA HIS A 97 -0.86 -24.00 14.54
C HIS A 97 -1.28 -23.24 15.82
N GLY A 98 -2.58 -23.00 16.06
CA GLY A 98 -3.10 -22.45 17.34
C GLY A 98 -3.15 -20.92 17.49
N GLU A 99 -3.27 -20.45 18.74
CA GLU A 99 -3.56 -19.04 19.12
C GLU A 99 -2.45 -18.02 18.76
N ASP A 100 -1.20 -18.46 18.65
CA ASP A 100 -0.05 -17.62 18.26
C ASP A 100 -0.20 -17.01 16.85
N TYR A 101 -0.93 -17.70 15.96
CA TYR A 101 -1.28 -17.20 14.63
C TYR A 101 -2.13 -15.92 14.69
N ILE A 102 -3.14 -15.91 15.58
CA ILE A 102 -4.12 -14.81 15.67
C ILE A 102 -3.46 -13.55 16.25
N GLN A 103 -2.67 -13.69 17.32
CA GLN A 103 -1.99 -12.54 17.94
C GLN A 103 -0.95 -11.89 17.01
N GLN A 104 -0.19 -12.69 16.25
CA GLN A 104 0.79 -12.17 15.30
C GLN A 104 0.11 -11.44 14.13
N GLY A 105 -0.99 -11.98 13.62
CA GLY A 105 -1.81 -11.34 12.58
C GLY A 105 -2.37 -9.98 13.01
N GLN A 106 -2.92 -9.90 14.22
CA GLN A 106 -3.49 -8.64 14.74
C GLN A 106 -2.42 -7.55 14.93
N LYS A 107 -1.24 -7.92 15.45
CA LYS A 107 -0.10 -6.97 15.59
C LYS A 107 0.45 -6.53 14.23
N ALA A 108 0.53 -7.43 13.25
CA ALA A 108 0.98 -7.09 11.90
C ALA A 108 0.01 -6.15 11.19
N TYR A 109 -1.30 -6.40 11.30
CA TYR A 109 -2.34 -5.53 10.77
C TYR A 109 -2.28 -4.12 11.36
N ARG A 110 -2.10 -4.01 12.69
CA ARG A 110 -2.02 -2.71 13.37
C ARG A 110 -0.82 -1.88 12.93
N ARG A 111 0.36 -2.51 12.74
CA ARG A 111 1.55 -1.83 12.18
C ARG A 111 1.36 -1.43 10.72
N MET A 112 0.64 -2.24 9.95
CA MET A 112 0.36 -1.96 8.54
C MET A 112 -0.58 -0.75 8.39
N LYS A 113 -1.61 -0.64 9.25
CA LYS A 113 -2.62 0.41 9.19
C LYS A 113 -2.02 1.82 9.17
N HIS A 114 -1.21 2.17 10.18
CA HIS A 114 -0.65 3.52 10.28
C HIS A 114 0.37 3.84 9.19
N ARG A 115 1.18 2.84 8.79
CA ARG A 115 2.20 3.01 7.74
C ARG A 115 1.58 3.26 6.36
N ILE A 116 0.48 2.58 6.02
CA ILE A 116 -0.24 2.81 4.75
C ILE A 116 -0.81 4.23 4.74
N VAL A 117 -1.55 4.61 5.79
CA VAL A 117 -2.23 5.90 5.84
C VAL A 117 -1.23 7.06 5.79
N SER A 118 -0.13 6.98 6.52
CA SER A 118 0.94 7.98 6.47
C SER A 118 1.56 8.10 5.07
N THR A 119 1.81 6.98 4.38
CA THR A 119 2.37 6.99 3.02
C THR A 119 1.41 7.64 2.02
N ILE A 120 0.11 7.33 2.11
CA ILE A 120 -0.93 7.91 1.24
C ILE A 120 -1.02 9.43 1.43
N ILE A 121 -0.95 9.92 2.67
CA ILE A 121 -0.97 11.37 2.94
C ILE A 121 0.24 12.04 2.32
N ILE A 122 1.44 11.47 2.50
CA ILE A 122 2.68 12.01 1.92
C ILE A 122 2.56 12.10 0.39
N ILE A 123 2.15 11.02 -0.28
CA ILE A 123 1.92 11.00 -1.74
C ILE A 123 0.94 12.11 -2.16
N SER A 124 -0.17 12.24 -1.43
CA SER A 124 -1.16 13.28 -1.71
C SER A 124 -0.60 14.70 -1.54
N SER A 125 0.26 14.94 -0.53
CA SER A 125 0.91 16.25 -0.34
C SER A 125 1.80 16.64 -1.52
N ILE A 126 2.57 15.67 -2.01
CA ILE A 126 3.47 15.81 -3.16
C ILE A 126 2.68 16.18 -4.42
N HIS A 127 1.58 15.47 -4.66
CA HIS A 127 0.73 15.69 -5.82
C HIS A 127 0.07 17.08 -5.80
N VAL A 128 -0.41 17.54 -4.64
CA VAL A 128 -0.92 18.91 -4.47
C VAL A 128 0.15 19.95 -4.76
N LEU A 129 1.40 19.73 -4.30
CA LEU A 129 2.50 20.64 -4.58
C LEU A 129 2.84 20.69 -6.08
N SER A 130 2.77 19.55 -6.77
CA SER A 130 2.95 19.47 -8.23
C SER A 130 1.99 20.37 -8.97
N GLU A 131 0.70 20.18 -8.70
CA GLU A 131 -0.37 20.87 -9.41
C GLU A 131 -0.35 22.38 -9.14
N LEU A 132 0.03 22.77 -7.92
CA LEU A 132 0.21 24.17 -7.55
C LEU A 132 1.36 24.84 -8.31
N LEU A 133 2.44 24.11 -8.59
CA LEU A 133 3.58 24.63 -9.36
C LEU A 133 3.29 24.70 -10.86
N GLU A 134 2.36 23.88 -11.36
CA GLU A 134 1.93 23.84 -12.76
C GLU A 134 0.74 24.79 -13.07
N TYR A 135 0.53 25.83 -12.24
CA TYR A 135 -0.58 26.82 -12.27
C TYR A 135 -1.00 27.38 -13.65
N SER A 136 -0.18 27.19 -14.68
CA SER A 136 -0.46 27.50 -16.09
C SER A 136 -1.43 26.52 -16.78
N GLN A 137 -1.59 25.29 -16.30
CA GLN A 137 -2.41 24.25 -16.96
C GLN A 137 -3.60 23.78 -16.11
N ALA A 138 -3.56 23.98 -14.80
CA ALA A 138 -4.60 23.54 -13.88
C ALA A 138 -5.71 24.59 -13.73
N THR A 139 -6.98 24.14 -13.77
CA THR A 139 -8.12 25.02 -13.48
C THR A 139 -8.17 25.31 -11.97
N ALA A 140 -8.52 26.54 -11.56
CA ALA A 140 -8.64 26.90 -10.13
C ALA A 140 -9.53 25.92 -9.34
N LEU A 141 -10.57 25.38 -9.96
CA LEU A 141 -11.44 24.35 -9.38
C LEU A 141 -10.72 23.01 -9.15
N GLN A 142 -9.84 22.58 -10.06
CA GLN A 142 -9.06 21.35 -9.91
C GLN A 142 -8.07 21.48 -8.76
N VAL A 143 -7.33 22.59 -8.70
CA VAL A 143 -6.38 22.87 -7.61
C VAL A 143 -7.11 22.92 -6.26
N ALA A 144 -8.27 23.60 -6.20
CA ALA A 144 -9.08 23.67 -4.99
C ALA A 144 -9.62 22.30 -4.55
N ALA A 145 -10.07 21.47 -5.52
CA ALA A 145 -10.54 20.12 -5.24
C ALA A 145 -9.40 19.21 -4.72
N LEU A 146 -8.21 19.31 -5.31
CA LEU A 146 -7.03 18.54 -4.92
C LEU A 146 -6.57 18.91 -3.50
N PHE A 147 -6.51 20.21 -3.21
CA PHE A 147 -6.20 20.72 -1.89
C PHE A 147 -7.28 20.31 -0.86
N GLY A 148 -8.56 20.41 -1.22
CA GLY A 148 -9.67 19.96 -0.39
C GLY A 148 -9.61 18.47 -0.06
N PHE A 149 -9.32 17.63 -1.06
CA PHE A 149 -9.12 16.19 -0.87
C PHE A 149 -7.96 15.91 0.10
N HIS A 150 -6.84 16.60 -0.07
CA HIS A 150 -5.68 16.42 0.81
C HIS A 150 -5.99 16.81 2.27
N LEU A 151 -6.72 17.91 2.48
CA LEU A 151 -7.18 18.30 3.82
C LEU A 151 -8.12 17.27 4.44
N ILE A 152 -9.01 16.64 3.66
CA ILE A 152 -9.89 15.58 4.14
C ILE A 152 -9.07 14.36 4.58
N LEU A 153 -8.07 13.95 3.80
CA LEU A 153 -7.17 12.85 4.17
C LEU A 153 -6.41 13.16 5.46
N LEU A 154 -5.85 14.37 5.59
CA LEU A 154 -5.12 14.79 6.77
C LEU A 154 -6.03 14.84 8.00
N ALA A 155 -7.23 15.43 7.88
CA ALA A 155 -8.21 15.50 8.96
C ALA A 155 -8.62 14.10 9.41
N THR A 156 -8.93 13.20 8.48
CA THR A 156 -9.30 11.80 8.77
C THR A 156 -8.20 11.09 9.55
N TYR A 157 -6.93 11.29 9.16
CA TYR A 157 -5.80 10.70 9.86
C TYR A 157 -5.59 11.26 11.26
N VAL A 158 -5.63 12.58 11.42
CA VAL A 158 -5.48 13.22 12.74
C VAL A 158 -6.59 12.75 13.67
N VAL A 159 -7.85 12.77 13.21
CA VAL A 159 -9.01 12.30 13.97
C VAL A 159 -8.79 10.85 14.41
N THR A 160 -8.50 9.95 13.48
CA THR A 160 -8.30 8.52 13.79
C THR A 160 -7.13 8.28 14.75
N ASN A 161 -6.02 9.00 14.57
CA ASN A 161 -4.81 8.81 15.38
C ASN A 161 -4.94 9.44 16.78
N VAL A 162 -5.64 10.58 16.90
CA VAL A 162 -5.94 11.21 18.21
C VAL A 162 -6.85 10.30 19.04
N PHE A 163 -7.90 9.74 18.44
CA PHE A 163 -8.77 8.78 19.15
C PHE A 163 -8.02 7.53 19.61
N GLU A 164 -7.10 7.01 18.80
CA GLU A 164 -6.33 5.82 19.13
C GLU A 164 -5.20 6.08 20.16
N SER A 165 -4.89 7.35 20.46
CA SER A 165 -3.91 7.74 21.50
C SER A 165 -4.53 7.94 22.89
N ASN A 166 -5.87 7.96 22.97
CA ASN A 166 -6.62 8.22 24.19
C ASN A 166 -7.20 6.94 24.84
N ASP A 167 -6.94 5.77 24.23
CA ASP A 167 -7.26 4.41 24.70
C ASP A 167 -5.95 3.62 24.96
#